data_AF-A0A377J827-F1
#
_entry.id   AF-A0A377J827-F1
#
_cell.length_a   1.000
_cell.length_b   1.000
_cell.length_c   1.000
_cell.angle_alpha   90.00
_cell.angle_beta   90.00
_cell.angle_gamma   90.00
#
_symmetry.space_group_name_H-M   'P 1'
#
loop_
_entity.id
_entity.type
_entity.pdbx_description
1 polymer ?
#
loop_
_entity_poly.entity_id
_entity_poly.type
_entity_poly.pdbx_seq_one_letter_code
_entity_poly.pdbx_strand_id
1 'polypeptide(L)'
;MASMTFCDSSFNARVPQAQHECKGSRFLGFVVRESALESTLSELKGLHPKAVHFVYALRAYQGGQIIERSSDDGEPKGSSGVPVLNVLRGWEMIDSAVVVVRYFGGVKLGVGGLVRAYTQAAKLALESAKELGEIVPYIERGERAVCVGYGELRAMHYRVKKLGLRVVGEEFGQNAVTLHIQGDLAALQELES
;
A
#
# COMPACT_ATOMS: atom_id res chain seq x y z
N MET A 1 5.59 -13.35 8.45
CA MET A 1 6.90 -12.87 7.95
C MET A 1 6.94 -11.37 8.24
N ALA A 2 7.91 -10.61 7.75
CA ALA A 2 7.83 -9.15 7.86
C ALA A 2 6.75 -8.65 6.88
N SER A 3 5.85 -7.79 7.34
CA SER A 3 4.86 -7.16 6.46
C SER A 3 5.57 -6.30 5.40
N MET A 4 4.98 -6.23 4.21
CA MET A 4 5.53 -5.54 3.05
C MET A 4 4.62 -4.38 2.64
N THR A 5 5.14 -3.40 1.94
CA THR A 5 4.36 -2.27 1.39
C THR A 5 4.85 -1.93 -0.01
N PHE A 6 3.98 -1.32 -0.81
CA PHE A 6 4.33 -0.79 -2.13
C PHE A 6 4.98 0.59 -1.98
N CYS A 7 6.08 0.83 -2.69
CA CYS A 7 6.71 2.13 -2.79
C CYS A 7 6.35 2.77 -4.14
N ASP A 8 5.67 3.90 -4.09
CA ASP A 8 5.03 4.54 -5.25
C ASP A 8 6.01 5.26 -6.20
N SER A 9 7.32 4.99 -6.08
CA SER A 9 8.37 5.85 -6.64
C SER A 9 8.39 5.96 -8.17
N SER A 10 7.68 5.06 -8.86
CA SER A 10 7.66 4.93 -10.32
C SER A 10 6.27 4.61 -10.89
N PHE A 11 5.20 4.70 -10.10
CA PHE A 11 3.88 4.27 -10.57
C PHE A 11 3.40 5.06 -11.79
N ASN A 12 2.85 4.34 -12.75
CA ASN A 12 2.29 4.90 -13.98
C ASN A 12 1.02 4.13 -14.36
N ALA A 13 -0.14 4.77 -14.19
CA ALA A 13 -1.44 4.15 -14.48
C ALA A 13 -1.62 3.74 -15.96
N ARG A 14 -0.74 4.18 -16.87
CA ARG A 14 -0.77 3.77 -18.29
C ARG A 14 -0.13 2.41 -18.53
N VAL A 15 0.70 1.91 -17.61
CA VAL A 15 1.43 0.65 -17.77
C VAL A 15 1.04 -0.27 -16.60
N PRO A 16 0.29 -1.35 -16.86
CA PRO A 16 0.01 -2.32 -15.82
C PRO A 16 1.30 -3.08 -15.46
N GLN A 17 1.48 -3.41 -14.19
CA GLN A 17 2.54 -4.32 -13.76
C GLN A 17 2.36 -5.72 -14.37
N ALA A 18 1.12 -6.14 -14.63
CA ALA A 18 0.87 -7.41 -15.31
C ALA A 18 -0.36 -7.41 -16.21
N GLN A 19 -0.31 -8.20 -17.27
CA GLN A 19 -1.44 -8.55 -18.11
C GLN A 19 -1.64 -10.07 -18.11
N HIS A 20 -2.87 -10.51 -17.84
CA HIS A 20 -3.29 -11.91 -17.91
C HIS A 20 -4.48 -12.07 -18.84
N GLU A 21 -4.49 -13.12 -19.65
CA GLU A 21 -5.59 -13.45 -20.56
C GLU A 21 -6.14 -14.85 -20.28
N CYS A 22 -7.47 -14.97 -20.30
CA CYS A 22 -8.17 -16.23 -20.09
C CYS A 22 -9.50 -16.24 -20.83
N LYS A 23 -9.68 -17.22 -21.73
CA LYS A 23 -10.89 -17.38 -22.58
C LYS A 23 -11.33 -16.07 -23.24
N GLY A 24 -10.37 -15.37 -23.85
CA GLY A 24 -10.57 -14.08 -24.52
C GLY A 24 -10.77 -12.88 -23.59
N SER A 25 -10.97 -13.07 -22.28
CA SER A 25 -11.02 -11.96 -21.32
C SER A 25 -9.60 -11.54 -20.98
N ARG A 26 -9.38 -10.24 -20.79
CA ARG A 26 -8.07 -9.67 -20.45
C ARG A 26 -8.15 -8.94 -19.12
N PHE A 27 -7.14 -9.13 -18.28
CA PHE A 27 -7.04 -8.62 -16.92
C PHE A 27 -5.73 -7.87 -16.78
N LEU A 28 -5.81 -6.59 -16.42
CA LEU A 28 -4.67 -5.72 -16.19
C LEU A 28 -4.53 -5.49 -14.69
N GLY A 29 -3.43 -5.93 -14.10
CA GLY A 29 -3.16 -5.79 -12.67
C GLY A 29 -2.29 -4.58 -12.39
N PHE A 30 -2.74 -3.77 -11.44
CA PHE A 30 -2.04 -2.58 -10.95
C PHE A 30 -1.82 -2.71 -9.45
N VAL A 31 -0.59 -2.50 -8.99
CA VAL A 31 -0.26 -2.37 -7.56
C VAL A 31 -0.09 -0.89 -7.25
N VAL A 32 -0.72 -0.42 -6.18
CA VAL A 32 -0.67 0.99 -5.75
C VAL A 32 -0.63 1.12 -4.24
N ARG A 33 -0.27 2.31 -3.74
CA ARG A 33 -0.52 2.70 -2.35
C ARG A 33 -2.02 2.72 -2.06
N GLU A 34 -2.40 2.36 -0.83
CA GLU A 34 -3.82 2.44 -0.44
C GLU A 34 -4.35 3.87 -0.51
N SER A 35 -3.50 4.86 -0.18
CA SER A 35 -3.81 6.28 -0.16
C SER A 35 -4.05 6.86 -1.56
N ALA A 36 -3.51 6.21 -2.59
CA ALA A 36 -3.65 6.59 -4.00
C ALA A 36 -4.77 5.83 -4.72
N LEU A 37 -5.50 4.94 -4.03
CA LEU A 37 -6.48 4.06 -4.68
C LEU A 37 -7.57 4.83 -5.43
N GLU A 38 -8.19 5.82 -4.78
CA GLU A 38 -9.33 6.54 -5.37
C GLU A 38 -8.92 7.38 -6.59
N SER A 39 -7.77 8.08 -6.51
CA SER A 39 -7.23 8.81 -7.65
C SER A 39 -6.84 7.89 -8.79
N THR A 40 -6.22 6.74 -8.49
CA THR A 40 -5.87 5.72 -9.49
C THR A 40 -7.11 5.14 -10.15
N LEU A 41 -8.17 4.81 -9.40
CA LEU A 41 -9.41 4.29 -9.97
C LEU A 41 -10.05 5.29 -10.94
N SER A 42 -10.05 6.58 -10.59
CA SER A 42 -10.52 7.64 -11.47
C SER A 42 -9.70 7.70 -12.77
N GLU A 43 -8.38 7.69 -12.66
CA GLU A 43 -7.47 7.73 -13.81
C GLU A 43 -7.64 6.50 -14.72
N LEU A 44 -7.67 5.30 -14.14
CA LEU A 44 -7.85 4.05 -14.87
C LEU A 44 -9.19 4.00 -15.60
N LYS A 45 -10.27 4.53 -15.01
CA LYS A 45 -11.58 4.63 -15.69
C LYS A 45 -11.50 5.54 -16.92
N GLY A 46 -10.75 6.63 -16.85
CA GLY A 46 -10.48 7.51 -17.99
C GLY A 46 -9.62 6.86 -19.07
N LEU A 47 -8.58 6.12 -18.68
CA LEU A 47 -7.65 5.43 -19.60
C LEU A 47 -8.26 4.18 -20.24
N HIS A 48 -9.19 3.51 -19.56
CA HIS A 48 -9.77 2.24 -19.97
C HIS A 48 -11.31 2.29 -20.13
N PRO A 49 -11.86 3.18 -20.97
CA PRO A 49 -13.32 3.38 -21.07
C PRO A 49 -14.10 2.18 -21.61
N LYS A 50 -13.41 1.20 -22.20
CA LYS A 50 -14.00 -0.06 -22.73
C LYS A 50 -13.88 -1.24 -21.74
N ALA A 51 -13.24 -1.04 -20.59
CA ALA A 51 -13.21 -2.06 -19.55
C ALA A 51 -14.59 -2.19 -18.89
N VAL A 52 -14.93 -3.39 -18.44
CA VAL A 52 -16.25 -3.69 -17.86
C VAL A 52 -16.24 -3.65 -16.33
N HIS A 53 -15.09 -3.93 -15.71
CA HIS A 53 -14.93 -3.98 -14.26
C HIS A 53 -13.55 -3.46 -13.84
N PHE A 54 -13.52 -2.75 -12.72
CA PHE A 54 -12.38 -2.18 -12.01
C PHE A 54 -12.39 -2.72 -10.58
N VAL A 55 -12.13 -4.02 -10.46
CA VAL A 55 -12.11 -4.75 -9.20
C VAL A 55 -10.91 -4.29 -8.38
N TYR A 56 -11.07 -4.15 -7.06
CA TYR A 56 -9.94 -3.84 -6.21
C TYR A 56 -10.00 -4.56 -4.86
N ALA A 57 -8.84 -4.65 -4.22
CA ALA A 57 -8.73 -4.88 -2.79
C ALA A 57 -7.59 -4.07 -2.19
N LEU A 58 -7.69 -3.75 -0.91
CA LEU A 58 -6.67 -3.02 -0.16
C LEU A 58 -6.50 -3.60 1.24
N ARG A 59 -5.30 -3.41 1.79
CA ARG A 59 -4.97 -3.62 3.19
C ARG A 59 -4.24 -2.37 3.68
N ALA A 60 -4.68 -1.81 4.79
CA ALA A 60 -4.15 -0.57 5.36
C ALA A 60 -3.91 -0.74 6.86
N TYR A 61 -2.84 -0.19 7.39
CA TYR A 61 -2.61 -0.14 8.83
C TYR A 61 -3.18 1.16 9.40
N GLN A 62 -4.18 1.06 10.28
CA GLN A 62 -4.83 2.23 10.85
C GLN A 62 -5.14 1.99 12.32
N GLY A 63 -4.59 2.83 13.20
CA GLY A 63 -4.89 2.80 14.64
C GLY A 63 -4.54 1.48 15.33
N GLY A 64 -3.39 0.88 14.98
CA GLY A 64 -2.91 -0.34 15.61
C GLY A 64 -3.43 -1.65 14.98
N GLN A 65 -4.23 -1.57 13.92
CA GLN A 65 -4.86 -2.75 13.29
C GLN A 65 -4.85 -2.68 11.77
N ILE A 66 -4.93 -3.84 11.13
CA ILE A 66 -5.06 -3.96 9.68
C ILE A 66 -6.54 -3.86 9.30
N ILE A 67 -6.87 -2.86 8.49
CA ILE A 67 -8.19 -2.68 7.86
C ILE A 67 -8.12 -3.20 6.44
N GLU A 68 -9.13 -3.97 6.03
CA GLU A 68 -9.19 -4.60 4.72
C GLU A 68 -10.49 -4.22 4.01
N ARG A 69 -10.40 -3.89 2.72
CA ARG A 69 -11.57 -3.61 1.88
C ARG A 69 -11.39 -4.29 0.52
N SER A 70 -12.50 -4.63 -0.12
CA SER A 70 -12.51 -5.13 -1.49
C SER A 70 -13.82 -4.80 -2.18
N SER A 71 -13.79 -4.66 -3.51
CA SER A 71 -14.96 -4.44 -4.36
C SER A 71 -14.92 -5.40 -5.53
N ASP A 72 -16.05 -6.04 -5.82
CA ASP A 72 -16.25 -6.86 -7.00
C ASP A 72 -16.65 -6.03 -8.25
N ASP A 73 -16.91 -4.73 -8.10
CA ASP A 73 -17.28 -3.80 -9.19
C ASP A 73 -18.32 -4.36 -10.19
N GLY A 74 -19.37 -5.02 -9.70
CA GLY A 74 -20.43 -5.59 -10.55
C GLY A 74 -20.16 -7.01 -11.05
N GLU A 75 -19.00 -7.60 -10.77
CA GLU A 75 -18.80 -9.05 -10.90
C GLU A 75 -19.68 -9.81 -9.89
N PRO A 76 -19.93 -11.13 -10.10
CA PRO A 76 -20.59 -11.95 -9.10
C PRO A 76 -19.92 -11.83 -7.73
N LYS A 77 -20.73 -11.63 -6.69
CA LYS A 77 -20.27 -11.37 -5.32
C LYS A 77 -19.24 -12.41 -4.85
N GLY A 78 -18.11 -11.94 -4.34
CA GLY A 78 -17.00 -12.74 -3.82
C GLY A 78 -16.16 -13.45 -4.88
N SER A 79 -16.44 -13.26 -6.17
CA SER A 79 -15.73 -13.94 -7.25
C SER A 79 -14.48 -13.22 -7.73
N SER A 80 -14.22 -11.99 -7.27
CA SER A 80 -13.12 -11.15 -7.77
C SER A 80 -12.38 -10.37 -6.68
N GLY A 81 -13.04 -9.47 -5.96
CA GLY A 81 -12.41 -8.62 -4.94
C GLY A 81 -11.82 -9.43 -3.77
N VAL A 82 -12.57 -10.42 -3.27
CA VAL A 82 -12.09 -11.32 -2.19
C VAL A 82 -10.86 -12.15 -2.64
N PRO A 83 -10.86 -12.77 -3.84
CA PRO A 83 -9.64 -13.36 -4.41
C PRO A 83 -8.43 -12.43 -4.45
N VAL A 84 -8.59 -11.18 -4.91
CA VAL A 84 -7.49 -10.18 -4.92
C VAL A 84 -7.02 -9.88 -3.49
N LEU A 85 -7.95 -9.72 -2.53
CA LEU A 85 -7.61 -9.50 -1.13
C LEU A 85 -6.81 -10.66 -0.53
N ASN A 86 -7.18 -11.90 -0.86
CA ASN A 86 -6.46 -13.09 -0.38
C ASN A 86 -5.03 -13.16 -0.92
N VAL A 87 -4.78 -12.65 -2.12
CA VAL A 87 -3.43 -12.51 -2.66
C VAL A 87 -2.62 -11.49 -1.84
N LEU A 88 -3.18 -10.31 -1.55
CA LEU A 88 -2.53 -9.32 -0.69
C LEU A 88 -2.20 -9.87 0.70
N ARG A 89 -3.12 -10.64 1.30
CA ARG A 89 -2.90 -11.33 2.58
C ARG A 89 -1.74 -12.32 2.52
N GLY A 90 -1.70 -13.15 1.47
CA GLY A 90 -0.63 -14.14 1.29
C GLY A 90 0.75 -13.53 1.10
N TRP A 91 0.81 -12.31 0.56
CA TRP A 91 2.02 -11.50 0.42
C TRP A 91 2.31 -10.60 1.62
N GLU A 92 1.48 -10.66 2.66
CA GLU A 92 1.55 -9.78 3.84
C GLU A 92 1.65 -8.29 3.48
N MET A 93 1.01 -7.86 2.38
CA MET A 93 1.02 -6.47 1.92
C MET A 93 0.16 -5.57 2.80
N ILE A 94 0.68 -4.42 3.21
CA ILE A 94 0.04 -3.39 4.05
C ILE A 94 0.27 -2.01 3.39
N ASP A 95 -0.62 -1.07 3.64
CA ASP A 95 -0.68 0.26 3.01
C ASP A 95 -0.60 0.19 1.49
N SER A 96 -1.26 -0.83 0.95
CA SER A 96 -1.21 -1.18 -0.46
C SER A 96 -2.58 -1.67 -0.93
N ALA A 97 -2.84 -1.44 -2.21
CA ALA A 97 -4.00 -1.94 -2.92
C ALA A 97 -3.58 -2.59 -4.23
N VAL A 98 -4.45 -3.46 -4.73
CA VAL A 98 -4.37 -3.99 -6.10
C VAL A 98 -5.68 -3.66 -6.80
N VAL A 99 -5.57 -3.07 -7.98
CA VAL A 99 -6.68 -2.86 -8.91
C VAL A 99 -6.52 -3.80 -10.10
N VAL A 100 -7.58 -4.51 -10.45
CA VAL A 100 -7.62 -5.37 -11.64
C VAL A 100 -8.68 -4.84 -12.60
N VAL A 101 -8.23 -4.32 -13.74
CA VAL A 101 -9.08 -3.84 -14.83
C VAL A 101 -9.38 -4.98 -15.77
N ARG A 102 -10.67 -5.31 -15.95
CA ARG A 102 -11.11 -6.41 -16.80
C ARG A 102 -11.76 -5.92 -18.08
N TYR A 103 -11.35 -6.53 -19.20
CA TYR A 103 -12.04 -6.51 -20.47
C TYR A 103 -12.76 -7.84 -20.69
N PHE A 104 -14.04 -7.80 -21.04
CA PHE A 104 -14.83 -9.00 -21.30
C PHE A 104 -14.46 -9.62 -22.66
N GLY A 105 -14.25 -10.94 -22.67
CA GLY A 105 -13.78 -11.69 -23.83
C GLY A 105 -14.83 -12.39 -24.68
N GLY A 106 -16.12 -12.11 -24.49
CA GLY A 106 -17.21 -12.81 -25.18
C GLY A 106 -17.62 -14.16 -24.54
N VAL A 107 -16.77 -14.75 -23.69
CA VAL A 107 -17.05 -16.02 -23.00
C VAL A 107 -17.19 -15.81 -21.49
N LYS A 108 -18.28 -16.30 -20.90
CA LYS A 108 -18.48 -16.29 -19.45
C LYS A 108 -17.53 -17.29 -18.78
N LEU A 109 -16.78 -16.84 -17.78
CA LEU A 109 -15.82 -17.67 -17.05
C LEU A 109 -16.46 -18.54 -15.95
N GLY A 110 -17.66 -18.15 -15.49
CA GLY A 110 -18.27 -18.69 -14.26
C GLY A 110 -17.50 -18.25 -13.01
N VAL A 111 -18.11 -18.41 -11.82
CA VAL A 111 -17.54 -17.94 -10.54
C VAL A 111 -16.14 -18.51 -10.29
N GLY A 112 -15.96 -19.83 -10.42
CA GLY A 112 -14.65 -20.45 -10.21
C GLY A 112 -13.59 -20.02 -11.22
N GLY A 113 -14.00 -19.67 -12.45
CA GLY A 113 -13.09 -19.13 -13.47
C GLY A 113 -12.66 -17.70 -13.15
N LEU A 114 -13.59 -16.86 -12.67
CA LEU A 114 -13.29 -15.50 -12.21
C LEU A 114 -12.34 -15.51 -11.03
N VAL A 115 -12.62 -16.34 -10.02
CA VAL A 115 -11.76 -16.48 -8.84
C VAL A 115 -10.32 -16.78 -9.25
N ARG A 116 -10.10 -17.75 -10.15
CA ARG A 116 -8.76 -18.08 -10.64
C ARG A 116 -8.12 -16.96 -11.45
N ALA A 117 -8.88 -16.32 -12.35
CA ALA A 117 -8.35 -15.25 -13.20
C ALA A 117 -7.93 -14.01 -12.39
N TYR A 118 -8.76 -13.54 -11.45
CA TYR A 118 -8.43 -12.40 -10.58
C TYR A 118 -7.28 -12.72 -9.62
N THR A 119 -7.25 -13.94 -9.07
CA THR A 119 -6.11 -14.41 -8.26
C THR A 119 -4.81 -14.35 -9.08
N GLN A 120 -4.83 -14.86 -10.31
CA GLN A 120 -3.64 -14.88 -11.16
C GLN A 120 -3.18 -13.48 -11.55
N ALA A 121 -4.12 -12.60 -11.93
CA ALA A 121 -3.81 -11.22 -12.31
C ALA A 121 -3.16 -10.45 -11.15
N ALA A 122 -3.70 -10.57 -9.94
CA ALA A 122 -3.13 -9.92 -8.75
C ALA A 122 -1.76 -10.48 -8.38
N LYS A 123 -1.56 -11.80 -8.47
CA LYS A 123 -0.25 -12.44 -8.19
C LYS A 123 0.83 -11.94 -9.15
N LEU A 124 0.55 -11.97 -10.45
CA LEU A 124 1.49 -11.51 -11.47
C LEU A 124 1.86 -10.02 -11.28
N ALA A 125 0.89 -9.19 -10.88
CA ALA A 125 1.15 -7.77 -10.63
C ALA A 125 2.10 -7.58 -9.44
N LEU A 126 1.91 -8.31 -8.33
CA LEU A 126 2.82 -8.26 -7.18
C LEU A 126 4.20 -8.86 -7.48
N GLU A 127 4.26 -9.94 -8.28
CA GLU A 127 5.52 -10.53 -8.73
C GLU A 127 6.32 -9.52 -9.55
N SER A 128 5.70 -8.87 -10.53
CA SER A 128 6.34 -7.82 -11.32
C SER A 128 6.76 -6.62 -10.47
N ALA A 129 5.89 -6.12 -9.57
CA ALA A 129 6.24 -5.03 -8.67
C ALA A 129 7.45 -5.38 -7.79
N LYS A 130 7.54 -6.61 -7.30
CA LYS A 130 8.71 -7.10 -6.55
C LYS A 130 9.97 -7.13 -7.40
N GLU A 131 9.90 -7.65 -8.63
CA GLU A 131 11.04 -7.71 -9.56
C GLU A 131 11.56 -6.32 -9.93
N LEU A 132 10.67 -5.33 -10.00
CA LEU A 132 11.00 -3.92 -10.23
C LEU A 132 11.53 -3.20 -8.97
N GLY A 133 11.56 -3.87 -7.81
CA GLY A 133 12.00 -3.28 -6.54
C GLY A 133 10.98 -2.33 -5.91
N GLU A 134 9.71 -2.39 -6.33
CA GLU A 134 8.63 -1.53 -5.85
C GLU A 134 7.97 -2.07 -4.56
N ILE A 135 8.34 -3.28 -4.11
CA ILE A 135 7.87 -3.85 -2.85
C ILE A 135 9.01 -3.83 -1.83
N VAL A 136 8.76 -3.15 -0.71
CA VAL A 136 9.73 -2.94 0.36
C VAL A 136 9.17 -3.38 1.72
N PRO A 137 10.00 -3.63 2.73
CA PRO A 137 9.51 -3.87 4.09
C PRO A 137 8.64 -2.72 4.58
N TYR A 138 7.49 -3.05 5.18
CA TYR A 138 6.66 -2.07 5.87
C TYR A 138 7.37 -1.63 7.16
N ILE A 139 7.41 -0.32 7.38
CA ILE A 139 7.93 0.29 8.61
C ILE A 139 6.80 1.16 9.17
N GLU A 140 6.34 0.83 10.36
CA GLU A 140 5.36 1.65 11.06
C GLU A 140 6.00 2.98 11.43
N ARG A 141 5.41 4.08 10.97
CA ARG A 141 5.89 5.43 11.27
C ARG A 141 5.06 6.05 12.36
N GLY A 142 5.73 6.75 13.27
CA GLY A 142 5.10 7.49 14.34
C GLY A 142 5.61 8.92 14.44
N GLU A 143 5.01 9.63 15.38
CA GLU A 143 5.48 10.94 15.84
C GLU A 143 5.57 10.94 17.37
N ARG A 144 6.49 11.72 17.90
CA ARG A 144 6.70 11.86 19.34
C ARG A 144 7.21 13.25 19.69
N ALA A 145 6.66 13.80 20.77
CA ALA A 145 7.20 14.99 21.40
C ALA A 145 8.12 14.59 22.56
N VAL A 146 9.34 15.14 22.61
CA VAL A 146 10.29 14.94 23.71
C VAL A 146 10.72 16.30 24.24
N CYS A 147 10.52 16.52 25.54
CA CYS A 147 10.94 17.76 26.20
C CYS A 147 12.32 17.55 26.83
N VAL A 148 13.28 18.41 26.49
CA VAL A 148 14.65 18.36 26.99
C VAL A 148 15.12 19.72 27.48
N GLY A 149 16.00 19.74 28.48
CA GLY A 149 16.64 20.99 28.90
C GLY A 149 17.60 21.52 27.82
N TYR A 150 17.86 22.83 27.81
CA TYR A 150 18.77 23.45 26.82
C TYR A 150 20.18 22.83 26.80
N GLY A 151 20.67 22.33 27.94
CA GLY A 151 21.97 21.64 28.02
C GLY A 151 22.00 20.26 27.34
N GLU A 152 20.85 19.60 27.22
CA GLU A 152 20.71 18.24 26.65
C GLU A 152 20.31 18.26 25.18
N LEU A 153 19.85 19.41 24.68
CA LEU A 153 19.34 19.59 23.32
C LEU A 153 20.29 19.04 22.25
N ARG A 154 21.59 19.35 22.36
CA ARG A 154 22.60 18.87 21.39
C ARG A 154 22.76 17.34 21.43
N ALA A 155 22.74 16.75 22.62
CA ALA A 155 22.82 15.30 22.79
C ALA A 155 21.57 14.62 22.22
N MET A 156 20.40 15.21 22.44
CA MET A 156 19.13 14.72 21.90
C MET A 156 19.11 14.75 20.37
N HIS A 157 19.52 15.86 19.73
CA HIS A 157 19.64 15.93 18.27
C HIS A 157 20.57 14.85 17.70
N TYR A 158 21.70 14.61 18.36
CA TYR A 158 22.62 13.55 17.96
C TYR A 158 21.97 12.17 18.06
N ARG A 159 21.24 11.90 19.16
CA ARG A 159 20.53 10.63 19.36
C ARG A 159 19.44 10.41 18.31
N VAL A 160 18.61 11.42 18.05
CA VAL A 160 17.58 11.40 16.99
C VAL A 160 18.19 11.03 15.65
N LYS A 161 19.27 11.71 15.24
CA LYS A 161 19.96 11.42 13.98
C LYS A 161 20.56 10.02 13.95
N LYS A 162 21.16 9.56 15.06
CA LYS A 162 21.78 8.23 15.17
C LYS A 162 20.75 7.11 15.01
N LEU A 163 19.52 7.32 15.48
CA LEU A 163 18.39 6.40 15.35
C LEU A 163 17.68 6.49 13.98
N GLY A 164 18.16 7.32 13.05
CA GLY A 164 17.51 7.52 11.75
C GLY A 164 16.18 8.28 11.83
N LEU A 165 15.91 8.92 12.97
CA LEU A 165 14.73 9.75 13.20
C LEU A 165 14.95 11.17 12.68
N ARG A 166 13.85 11.92 12.53
CA ARG A 166 13.87 13.30 12.02
C ARG A 166 13.13 14.23 12.98
N VAL A 167 13.75 15.35 13.32
CA VAL A 167 13.04 16.47 13.96
C VAL A 167 12.21 17.21 12.90
N VAL A 168 10.92 17.38 13.16
CA VAL A 168 9.98 18.08 12.26
C VAL A 168 9.50 19.42 12.83
N GLY A 169 9.70 19.65 14.13
CA GLY A 169 9.37 20.90 14.78
C GLY A 169 10.05 21.05 16.14
N GLU A 170 10.17 22.29 16.61
CA GLU A 170 10.78 22.62 17.89
C GLU A 170 9.99 23.76 18.54
N GLU A 171 9.68 23.61 19.83
CA GLU A 171 9.01 24.63 20.63
C GLU A 171 9.90 25.06 21.78
N PHE A 172 10.26 26.34 21.82
CA PHE A 172 11.16 26.90 22.82
C PHE A 172 10.36 27.43 24.01
N GLY A 173 10.49 26.76 25.14
CA GLY A 173 9.96 27.20 26.43
C GLY A 173 10.99 27.95 27.26
N GLN A 174 10.58 28.38 28.46
CA GLN A 174 11.42 29.20 29.33
C GLN A 174 12.69 28.47 29.81
N ASN A 175 12.61 27.16 30.09
CA ASN A 175 13.71 26.35 30.63
C ASN A 175 14.02 25.08 29.81
N ALA A 176 13.24 24.80 28.77
CA ALA A 176 13.31 23.56 28.00
C ALA A 176 12.85 23.78 26.55
N VAL A 177 13.18 22.83 25.69
CA VAL A 177 12.73 22.77 24.30
C VAL A 177 11.97 21.46 24.09
N THR A 178 10.79 21.55 23.49
CA THR A 178 10.03 20.38 23.05
C THR A 178 10.38 20.09 21.59
N LEU A 179 10.97 18.93 21.32
CA LEU A 179 11.26 18.45 19.98
C LEU A 179 10.11 17.56 19.49
N HIS A 180 9.54 17.89 18.35
CA HIS A 180 8.61 17.03 17.62
C HIS A 180 9.42 16.18 16.63
N ILE A 181 9.40 14.86 16.83
CA ILE A 181 10.27 13.90 16.16
C ILE A 181 9.39 12.87 15.44
N GLN A 182 9.75 12.52 14.20
CA GLN A 182 9.08 11.51 13.39
C GLN A 182 10.07 10.46 12.90
N GLY A 183 9.58 9.25 12.65
CA GLY A 183 10.38 8.17 12.09
C GLY A 183 9.78 6.80 12.36
N ASP A 184 10.62 5.77 12.31
CA ASP A 184 10.26 4.42 12.71
C ASP A 184 9.76 4.40 14.15
N LEU A 185 8.57 3.83 14.37
CA LEU A 185 7.94 3.76 15.68
C LEU A 185 8.81 3.00 16.70
N ALA A 186 9.51 1.94 16.28
CA ALA A 186 10.40 1.19 17.16
C ALA A 186 11.57 2.07 17.64
N ALA A 187 12.19 2.82 16.72
CA ALA A 187 13.26 3.75 17.06
C ALA A 187 12.76 4.93 17.93
N LEU A 188 11.51 5.38 17.73
CA LEU A 188 10.90 6.41 18.59
C LEU A 188 10.69 5.92 20.02
N GLN A 189 10.37 4.63 20.22
CA GLN A 189 10.23 4.03 21.55
C GLN A 189 11.57 4.00 22.30
N GLU A 190 12.70 3.86 21.62
CA GLU A 190 14.03 3.92 22.26
C GLU A 190 14.36 5.28 22.88
N LEU A 191 13.67 6.36 22.50
CA LEU A 191 13.83 7.68 23.13
C LEU A 191 13.30 7.74 24.57
N GLU A 192 12.55 6.74 25.05
CA GLU A 192 12.09 6.61 26.45
C GLU A 192 13.18 6.17 27.43
N SER A 193 14.28 5.60 26.92
CA SER A 193 15.35 4.96 27.70
C SER A 193 16.61 5.83 27.83
#